data_AF-A0A965H2W9-F1
#
_entry.id   AF-A0A965H2W9-F1
#
_cell.length_a   1.000
_cell.length_b   1.000
_cell.length_c   1.000
_cell.angle_alpha   90.00
_cell.angle_beta   90.00
_cell.angle_gamma   90.00
#
_symmetry.space_group_name_H-M   'P 1'
#
loop_
_entity.id
_entity.type
_entity.pdbx_description
1 polymer ?
#
loop_
_entity_poly.entity_id
_entity_poly.type
_entity_poly.pdbx_seq_one_letter_code
_entity_poly.pdbx_strand_id
1 'polypeptide(L)'
;MGNLLPEQAESDASPETRAIYASLRQLCGVPMVPLIYRHLATIPGALEWAWSLLGPALRAGQLQDSAWEMSRTMRIEPVVRLPVEAVRALGVSAADLAELHKLLAAYNRSNPVNLL
;
A
#
# COMPACT_ATOMS: atom_id res chain seq x y z
N MET A 1 -5.33 -24.98 6.92
CA MET A 1 -5.14 -23.86 5.96
C MET A 1 -5.76 -22.64 6.60
N GLY A 2 -4.97 -21.58 6.86
CA GLY A 2 -5.50 -20.37 7.47
C GLY A 2 -6.52 -19.70 6.54
N ASN A 3 -7.61 -19.16 7.10
CA ASN A 3 -8.55 -18.37 6.32
C ASN A 3 -7.84 -17.13 5.80
N LEU A 4 -7.60 -17.08 4.49
CA LEU A 4 -7.16 -15.87 3.82
C LEU A 4 -8.30 -14.86 3.86
N LEU A 5 -7.95 -13.58 4.06
CA LEU A 5 -8.92 -12.50 3.91
C LEU A 5 -9.41 -12.51 2.45
N PRO A 6 -10.73 -12.47 2.17
CA PRO A 6 -11.22 -12.46 0.81
C PRO A 6 -10.81 -11.17 0.11
N GLU A 7 -10.39 -11.27 -1.15
CA GLU A 7 -9.99 -10.13 -1.96
C GLU A 7 -10.40 -10.34 -3.42
N GLN A 8 -10.69 -9.26 -4.13
CA GLN A 8 -10.83 -9.30 -5.59
C GLN A 8 -9.47 -8.99 -6.23
N ALA A 9 -8.92 -9.96 -6.95
CA ALA A 9 -7.68 -9.80 -7.69
C ALA A 9 -7.80 -8.69 -8.75
N GLU A 10 -6.71 -7.96 -9.01
CA GLU A 10 -6.71 -6.89 -10.02
C GLU A 10 -6.99 -7.41 -11.43
N SER A 11 -6.58 -8.65 -11.73
CA SER A 11 -6.87 -9.33 -13.00
C SER A 11 -8.35 -9.57 -13.22
N ASP A 12 -9.08 -9.80 -12.13
CA ASP A 12 -10.46 -10.29 -12.13
C ASP A 12 -11.47 -9.16 -11.87
N ALA A 13 -10.98 -7.93 -11.71
CA ALA A 13 -11.78 -6.74 -11.51
C ALA A 13 -12.63 -6.41 -12.74
N SER A 14 -13.88 -6.02 -12.51
CA SER A 14 -14.74 -5.41 -13.54
C SER A 14 -14.07 -4.13 -14.10
N PRO A 15 -14.47 -3.64 -15.28
CA PRO A 15 -13.94 -2.39 -15.83
C PRO A 15 -14.02 -1.21 -14.86
N GLU A 16 -15.12 -1.09 -14.10
CA GLU A 16 -15.36 -0.02 -13.14
C GLU A 16 -14.41 -0.11 -11.94
N THR A 17 -14.31 -1.29 -11.31
CA THR A 17 -13.35 -1.55 -10.23
C THR A 17 -11.91 -1.32 -10.69
N ARG A 18 -11.58 -1.75 -11.91
CA ARG A 18 -10.25 -1.59 -12.49
C ARG A 18 -9.87 -0.12 -12.67
N ALA A 19 -10.83 0.76 -12.98
CA ALA A 19 -10.60 2.20 -13.05
C ALA A 19 -10.29 2.82 -11.68
N ILE A 20 -10.99 2.37 -10.63
CA ILE A 20 -10.70 2.77 -9.24
C ILE A 20 -9.30 2.28 -8.84
N TYR A 21 -8.99 1.01 -9.10
CA TYR A 21 -7.68 0.41 -8.83
C TYR A 21 -6.53 1.14 -9.54
N ALA A 22 -6.71 1.50 -10.81
CA ALA A 22 -5.72 2.28 -11.54
C ALA A 22 -5.50 3.66 -10.89
N SER A 23 -6.58 4.32 -10.48
CA SER A 23 -6.51 5.61 -9.78
C SER A 23 -5.78 5.49 -8.45
N LEU A 24 -6.07 4.46 -7.66
CA LEU A 24 -5.40 4.20 -6.38
C LEU A 24 -3.90 3.95 -6.56
N ARG A 25 -3.51 3.12 -7.53
CA ARG A 25 -2.08 2.88 -7.82
C ARG A 25 -1.35 4.17 -8.19
N GLN A 26 -1.97 4.98 -9.05
CA GLN A 26 -1.39 6.25 -9.47
C GLN A 26 -1.27 7.24 -8.30
N LEU A 27 -2.36 7.46 -7.55
CA LEU A 27 -2.44 8.52 -6.54
C LEU A 27 -1.73 8.16 -5.23
N CYS A 28 -1.65 6.87 -4.89
CA CYS A 28 -0.88 6.38 -3.74
C CYS A 28 0.58 6.01 -4.11
N GLY A 29 0.93 6.06 -5.40
CA GLY A 29 2.30 5.82 -5.88
C GLY A 29 2.80 4.39 -5.67
N VAL A 30 1.94 3.39 -5.88
CA VAL A 30 2.24 1.97 -5.62
C VAL A 30 2.10 1.10 -6.86
N PRO A 31 2.92 0.03 -6.97
CA PRO A 31 2.85 -0.88 -8.11
C PRO A 31 1.63 -1.81 -8.06
N MET A 32 1.02 -1.99 -6.88
CA MET A 32 -0.13 -2.85 -6.64
C MET A 32 -1.19 -2.12 -5.80
N VAL A 33 -2.45 -2.51 -5.95
CA VAL A 33 -3.55 -1.94 -5.15
C VAL A 33 -3.44 -2.45 -3.70
N PRO A 34 -3.45 -1.55 -2.69
CA PRO A 34 -3.42 -1.96 -1.29
C PRO A 34 -4.56 -2.94 -0.95
N LEU A 35 -4.25 -3.95 -0.13
CA LEU A 35 -5.18 -5.02 0.23
C LEU A 35 -6.53 -4.52 0.73
N ILE A 36 -6.57 -3.39 1.47
CA ILE A 36 -7.80 -2.83 2.03
C ILE A 36 -8.84 -2.60 0.92
N TYR A 37 -8.42 -2.03 -0.21
CA TYR A 37 -9.31 -1.72 -1.34
C TYR A 37 -9.70 -2.99 -2.10
N ARG A 38 -8.80 -3.97 -2.18
CA ARG A 38 -9.10 -5.27 -2.80
C ARG A 38 -10.07 -6.10 -1.98
N HIS A 39 -10.03 -5.97 -0.66
CA HIS A 39 -11.01 -6.55 0.23
C HIS A 39 -12.37 -5.83 0.11
N LEU A 40 -12.39 -4.50 0.13
CA LEU A 40 -13.63 -3.72 -0.06
C LEU A 40 -14.36 -4.08 -1.35
N ALA A 41 -13.62 -4.39 -2.42
CA ALA A 41 -14.18 -4.82 -3.70
C ALA A 41 -14.95 -6.16 -3.63
N THR A 42 -14.76 -6.96 -2.58
CA THR A 42 -15.52 -8.19 -2.36
C THR A 42 -16.90 -7.95 -1.75
N ILE A 43 -17.17 -6.73 -1.29
CA ILE A 43 -18.43 -6.32 -0.66
C ILE A 43 -19.17 -5.41 -1.64
N PRO A 44 -20.39 -5.78 -2.12
CA PRO A 44 -21.10 -5.00 -3.12
C PRO A 44 -21.25 -3.52 -2.74
N GLY A 45 -20.73 -2.63 -3.60
CA GLY A 45 -20.83 -1.18 -3.44
C GLY A 45 -19.85 -0.55 -2.44
N ALA A 46 -19.09 -1.34 -1.68
CA ALA A 46 -18.24 -0.80 -0.62
C ALA A 46 -17.00 -0.08 -1.16
N LEU A 47 -16.37 -0.61 -2.22
CA LEU A 47 -15.23 0.05 -2.86
C LEU A 47 -15.67 1.37 -3.50
N GLU A 48 -16.80 1.37 -4.20
CA GLU A 48 -17.34 2.55 -4.88
C GLU A 48 -17.73 3.62 -3.88
N TRP A 49 -18.38 3.23 -2.78
CA TRP A 49 -18.70 4.13 -1.68
C TRP A 49 -17.44 4.73 -1.06
N ALA A 50 -16.44 3.91 -0.70
CA ALA A 50 -15.18 4.39 -0.14
C ALA A 50 -14.47 5.33 -1.11
N TRP A 51 -14.43 4.99 -2.40
CA TRP A 51 -13.83 5.81 -3.45
C TRP A 51 -14.55 7.14 -3.65
N SER A 52 -15.89 7.17 -3.50
CA SER A 52 -16.67 8.40 -3.59
C SER A 52 -16.28 9.43 -2.51
N LEU A 53 -15.83 8.95 -1.34
CA LEU A 53 -15.40 9.79 -0.22
C LEU A 53 -13.92 10.16 -0.34
N LEU A 54 -13.06 9.17 -0.61
CA LEU A 54 -11.60 9.34 -0.57
C LEU A 54 -11.03 9.90 -1.88
N GLY A 55 -11.63 9.55 -3.01
CA GLY A 55 -11.13 9.88 -4.35
C GLY A 55 -10.93 11.38 -4.59
N PRO A 56 -11.87 12.27 -4.22
CA PRO A 56 -11.67 13.71 -4.34
C PRO A 56 -10.46 14.22 -3.55
N ALA A 57 -10.30 13.80 -2.29
CA ALA A 57 -9.20 14.25 -1.44
C ALA A 57 -7.84 13.67 -1.89
N LEU A 58 -7.81 12.42 -2.37
CA LEU A 58 -6.63 11.81 -2.99
C LEU A 58 -6.22 12.54 -4.27
N ARG A 59 -7.16 12.93 -5.12
CA ARG A 59 -6.85 13.70 -6.34
C ARG A 59 -6.34 15.10 -6.01
N ALA A 60 -6.85 15.70 -4.94
CA ALA A 60 -6.43 17.01 -4.47
C ALA A 60 -5.08 16.99 -3.73
N GLY A 61 -4.50 15.82 -3.44
CA GLY A 61 -3.27 15.68 -2.67
C GLY A 61 -3.45 15.80 -1.15
N GLN A 62 -4.67 16.11 -0.68
CA GLN A 62 -4.93 16.45 0.72
C GLN A 62 -4.70 15.26 1.66
N LEU A 63 -5.12 14.06 1.25
CA LEU A 63 -4.89 12.86 2.05
C LEU A 63 -3.41 12.49 2.09
N GLN A 64 -2.70 12.63 0.98
CA GLN A 64 -1.26 12.39 0.91
C GLN A 64 -0.49 13.35 1.81
N ASP A 65 -0.77 14.65 1.71
CA ASP A 65 -0.08 15.67 2.49
C ASP A 65 -0.33 15.49 3.99
N SER A 66 -1.59 15.29 4.39
CA SER A 66 -1.97 15.05 5.79
C SER A 66 -1.29 13.79 6.35
N ALA A 67 -1.21 12.71 5.54
CA ALA A 67 -0.56 11.47 5.93
C ALA A 67 0.92 11.62 6.18
N TRP A 68 1.61 12.37 5.32
CA TRP A 68 3.02 12.62 5.49
C TRP A 68 3.31 13.61 6.61
N GLU A 69 2.45 14.60 6.83
CA GLU A 69 2.56 15.48 8.00
C GLU A 69 2.44 14.69 9.31
N MET A 70 1.42 13.84 9.42
CA MET A 70 1.25 12.97 10.58
C MET A 70 2.42 11.99 10.75
N SER A 71 2.84 11.33 9.67
CA SER A 71 3.94 10.36 9.71
C SER A 71 5.27 10.97 10.18
N ARG A 72 5.56 12.23 9.83
CA ARG A 72 6.77 12.94 10.29
C ARG A 72 6.78 13.22 11.80
N THR A 73 5.60 13.27 12.43
CA THR A 73 5.47 13.56 13.87
C THR A 73 5.27 12.30 14.71
N MET A 74 4.91 11.17 14.09
CA MET A 74 4.79 9.88 14.76
C MET A 74 6.14 9.42 15.33
N ARG A 75 6.14 9.12 16.63
CA ARG A 75 7.26 8.47 17.31
C ARG A 75 7.04 6.97 17.30
N ILE A 76 7.92 6.25 16.61
CA ILE A 76 7.94 4.79 16.57
C ILE A 76 9.21 4.34 17.28
N GLU A 77 9.08 3.36 18.18
CA GLU A 77 10.24 2.74 18.83
C GLU A 77 11.17 2.15 17.75
N PRO A 78 12.47 2.49 17.74
CA PRO A 78 13.40 1.95 16.76
C PRO A 78 13.44 0.43 16.86
N VAL A 79 13.18 -0.24 15.74
CA VAL A 79 13.38 -1.69 15.65
C VAL A 79 14.88 -1.98 15.52
N VAL A 80 15.36 -3.05 16.15
CA VAL A 80 16.74 -3.49 16.01
C VAL A 80 17.06 -3.69 14.52
N ARG A 81 18.08 -2.99 14.03
CA ARG A 81 18.52 -3.14 12.64
C ARG A 81 19.22 -4.49 12.48
N LEU A 82 18.89 -5.19 11.40
CA LEU A 82 19.63 -6.38 10.97
C LEU A 82 20.98 -5.95 10.35
N PRO A 83 22.13 -6.41 10.87
CA PRO A 83 23.42 -6.15 10.25
C PRO A 83 23.48 -6.72 8.82
N VAL A 84 24.19 -6.05 7.91
CA VAL A 84 24.34 -6.51 6.51
C VAL A 84 24.99 -7.89 6.44
N GLU A 85 25.89 -8.19 7.38
CA GLU A 85 26.56 -9.48 7.51
C GLU A 85 25.56 -10.59 7.85
N ALA A 86 24.61 -10.32 8.75
CA ALA A 86 23.54 -11.25 9.10
C ALA A 86 22.61 -11.50 7.91
N VAL A 87 22.26 -10.45 7.16
CA VAL A 87 21.44 -10.57 5.93
C VAL A 87 22.16 -11.42 4.87
N ARG A 88 23.46 -11.21 4.68
CA ARG A 88 24.28 -12.04 3.77
C ARG A 88 24.40 -13.49 4.24
N ALA A 89 24.53 -13.71 5.55
CA ALA A 89 24.60 -15.07 6.12
C ALA A 89 23.29 -15.85 5.90
N LEU A 90 22.15 -15.16 5.73
CA LEU A 90 20.87 -15.76 5.33
C LEU A 90 20.77 -16.07 3.82
N GLY A 91 21.85 -15.84 3.06
CA GLY A 91 21.90 -16.09 1.61
C GLY A 91 21.29 -14.97 0.76
N VAL A 92 20.95 -13.82 1.34
CA VAL A 92 20.42 -12.67 0.59
C VAL A 92 21.59 -11.97 -0.11
N SER A 93 21.56 -11.97 -1.45
CA SER A 93 22.59 -11.30 -2.24
C SER A 93 22.49 -9.78 -2.16
N ALA A 94 23.53 -9.06 -2.59
CA ALA A 94 23.47 -7.60 -2.70
C ALA A 94 22.38 -7.13 -3.68
N ALA A 95 22.11 -7.91 -4.73
CA ALA A 95 21.05 -7.63 -5.69
C ALA A 95 19.66 -7.80 -5.06
N ASP A 96 19.45 -8.89 -4.32
CA ASP A 96 18.19 -9.12 -3.59
C ASP A 96 17.94 -8.03 -2.55
N LEU A 97 18.99 -7.60 -1.84
CA LEU A 97 18.89 -6.51 -0.87
C LEU A 97 18.48 -5.19 -1.53
N ALA A 98 18.97 -4.91 -2.75
CA ALA A 98 18.56 -3.74 -3.51
C ALA A 98 17.06 -3.81 -3.91
N GLU A 99 16.56 -4.97 -4.31
CA GLU A 99 15.14 -5.17 -4.62
C GLU A 99 14.26 -5.07 -3.36
N LEU A 100 14.69 -5.62 -2.23
CA LEU A 100 13.99 -5.47 -0.94
C LEU A 100 13.87 -4.00 -0.54
N HIS A 101 14.92 -3.20 -0.71
CA HIS A 101 14.85 -1.76 -0.42
C HIS A 101 13.85 -1.03 -1.32
N LYS A 102 13.77 -1.38 -2.62
CA LYS A 102 12.76 -0.82 -3.53
C LYS A 102 11.34 -1.18 -3.09
N LEU A 103 11.12 -2.44 -2.70
CA LEU A 103 9.83 -2.92 -2.19
C LEU A 103 9.43 -2.17 -0.92
N LEU A 104 10.33 -2.09 0.07
CA LEU A 104 10.09 -1.36 1.32
C LEU A 104 9.82 0.12 1.07
N ALA A 105 10.53 0.75 0.12
CA ALA A 105 10.27 2.13 -0.26
C ALA A 105 8.88 2.33 -0.86
N ALA A 106 8.36 1.37 -1.63
CA ALA A 106 7.00 1.42 -2.15
C ALA A 106 5.93 1.30 -1.04
N TYR A 107 6.14 0.39 -0.08
CA TYR A 107 5.26 0.26 1.10
C TYR A 107 5.28 1.51 1.97
N ASN A 108 6.47 2.02 2.30
CA ASN A 108 6.63 3.23 3.09
C ASN A 108 6.01 4.46 2.40
N ARG A 109 5.87 4.43 1.07
CA ARG A 109 5.22 5.52 0.32
C ARG A 109 3.71 5.60 0.54
N SER A 110 3.06 4.43 0.62
CA SER A 110 1.59 4.34 0.61
C SER A 110 0.98 4.01 1.95
N ASN A 111 1.70 3.32 2.83
CA ASN A 111 1.17 2.93 4.13
C ASN A 111 0.67 4.12 4.97
N PRO A 112 1.37 5.27 5.03
CA PRO A 112 0.83 6.45 5.71
C PRO A 112 -0.52 6.89 5.13
N VAL A 113 -0.65 6.89 3.80
CA VAL A 113 -1.87 7.30 3.10
C VAL A 113 -3.02 6.32 3.35
N ASN A 114 -2.73 5.03 3.48
CA ASN A 114 -3.73 4.00 3.77
C ASN A 114 -4.17 3.95 5.25
N LEU A 115 -3.44 4.60 6.15
CA LEU A 115 -3.70 4.61 7.60
C LEU A 115 -4.58 5.77 8.06
N LEU A 116 -4.77 6.79 7.22
CA LEU A 116 -5.63 7.95 7.45
C LEU A 116 -7.04 7.72 6.92
#